data_AF-A0A933IYQ6-F1
#
_entry.id   AF-A0A933IYQ6-F1
#
_cell.length_a   1.000
_cell.length_b   1.000
_cell.length_c   1.000
_cell.angle_alpha   90.00
_cell.angle_beta   90.00
_cell.angle_gamma   90.00
#
_symmetry.space_group_name_H-M   'P 1'
#
loop_
_entity.id
_entity.type
_entity.pdbx_description
1 polymer ?
#
loop_
_entity_poly.entity_id
_entity_poly.type
_entity_poly.pdbx_seq_one_letter_code
_entity_poly.pdbx_strand_id
1 'polypeptide(L)'
;MLEDEQFNEAGGGFEEKPDQSPPPLNKNQKIAAASLAVFAVFILVLWFAQLRSNIYGPFNASSGKNQVASEAENSDEALKSKDTDADGLTDYDELNIYKTSPYLEDSDSDGFKDGEEIKKDFDPNCPQGRTCSGGLLDNSAADQTATDETLNSLLNQFGTSQAETQADSAANLTSDQLNALKNIDAASLRQLLLQAGMPKETLDKISDTDLMKSYSETLNSGQ
;
A
#
# COMPACT_ATOMS: atom_id res chain seq x y z
N MET A 1 56.25 34.40 54.10
CA MET A 1 57.10 35.19 53.21
C MET A 1 57.06 34.43 51.89
N LEU A 2 56.08 34.62 51.00
CA LEU A 2 55.73 35.86 50.29
C LEU A 2 57.00 36.62 49.89
N GLU A 3 57.39 36.46 48.63
CA GLU A 3 57.74 37.59 47.77
C GLU A 3 57.66 37.17 46.30
N ASP A 4 57.10 38.11 45.55
CA ASP A 4 56.41 37.98 44.27
C ASP A 4 57.32 37.93 43.04
N GLU A 5 56.67 37.60 41.93
CA GLU A 5 57.14 37.58 40.56
C GLU A 5 57.94 38.82 40.14
N GLN A 6 59.05 38.59 39.43
CA GLN A 6 59.54 39.51 38.41
C GLN A 6 59.86 38.71 37.14
N PHE A 7 58.92 38.79 36.20
CA PHE A 7 59.07 38.46 34.80
C PHE A 7 60.23 39.29 34.22
N ASN A 8 61.24 38.64 33.65
CA ASN A 8 62.22 39.32 32.83
C ASN A 8 62.31 38.61 31.48
N GLU A 9 61.69 39.22 30.49
CA GLU A 9 61.85 38.89 29.07
C GLU A 9 63.31 39.15 28.68
N ALA A 10 64.06 38.08 28.41
CA ALA A 10 65.29 38.15 27.65
C ALA A 10 65.17 37.14 26.51
N GLY A 11 65.02 37.70 25.31
CA GLY A 11 64.67 36.99 24.08
C GLY A 11 65.48 35.73 23.84
N GLY A 12 64.77 34.62 23.67
CA GLY A 12 65.28 33.47 22.94
C GLY A 12 65.53 33.91 21.51
N GLY A 13 66.79 34.24 21.21
CA GLY A 13 67.26 34.39 19.85
C GLY A 13 66.90 33.12 19.08
N PHE A 14 65.94 33.25 18.17
CA PHE A 14 65.70 32.25 17.15
C PHE A 14 66.97 32.24 16.29
N GLU A 15 67.85 31.27 16.56
CA GLU A 15 69.00 30.97 15.72
C GLU A 15 68.44 30.63 14.34
N GLU A 16 68.47 31.62 13.45
CA GLU A 16 68.06 31.48 12.06
C GLU A 16 69.03 30.46 11.43
N LYS A 17 68.58 29.21 11.39
CA LYS A 17 69.26 28.13 10.71
C LYS A 17 69.53 28.61 9.28
N PRO A 18 70.79 28.60 8.82
CA PRO A 18 71.15 29.21 7.54
C PRO A 18 70.28 28.60 6.44
N ASP A 19 69.69 29.48 5.64
CA ASP A 19 68.94 29.20 4.42
C ASP A 19 69.78 28.30 3.51
N GLN A 20 69.66 26.99 3.71
CA GLN A 20 70.15 26.01 2.76
C GLN A 20 69.11 25.92 1.66
N SER A 21 69.18 26.92 0.76
CA SER A 21 68.60 26.80 -0.57
C SER A 21 68.96 25.41 -1.11
N PRO A 22 67.97 24.63 -1.57
CA PRO A 22 68.20 23.24 -1.95
C PRO A 22 69.27 23.19 -3.04
N PRO A 23 70.19 22.20 -3.01
CA PRO A 23 71.27 22.10 -3.96
C PRO A 23 70.74 22.14 -5.40
N PRO A 24 71.45 22.81 -6.33
CA PRO A 24 70.96 23.01 -7.68
C PRO A 24 70.71 21.66 -8.35
N LEU A 25 69.44 21.34 -8.62
CA LEU A 25 69.07 20.05 -9.21
C LEU A 25 69.81 19.84 -10.55
N ASN A 26 70.39 18.64 -10.72
CA ASN A 26 71.05 18.26 -11.97
C ASN A 26 70.01 18.17 -13.11
N LYS A 27 70.42 18.37 -14.37
CA LYS A 27 69.52 18.39 -15.53
C LYS A 27 68.60 17.17 -15.57
N ASN A 28 69.12 15.98 -15.25
CA ASN A 28 68.37 14.73 -15.21
C ASN A 28 67.36 14.67 -14.04
N GLN A 29 67.68 15.26 -12.88
CA GLN A 29 66.78 15.33 -11.73
C GLN A 29 65.64 16.33 -11.95
N LYS A 30 65.91 17.43 -12.67
CA LYS A 30 64.87 18.38 -13.10
C LYS A 30 63.91 17.74 -14.09
N ILE A 31 64.42 16.95 -15.03
CA ILE A 31 63.59 16.19 -15.98
C ILE A 31 62.75 15.13 -15.25
N ALA A 32 63.33 14.42 -14.28
CA ALA A 32 62.60 13.44 -13.47
C ALA A 32 61.48 14.11 -12.65
N ALA A 33 61.78 15.22 -11.96
CA ALA A 33 60.78 15.99 -11.22
C ALA A 33 59.68 16.55 -12.13
N ALA A 34 60.04 17.03 -13.33
CA ALA A 34 59.08 17.48 -14.34
C ALA A 34 58.19 16.34 -14.83
N SER A 35 58.76 15.15 -15.09
CA SER A 35 57.97 13.98 -15.51
C SER A 35 56.99 13.52 -14.44
N LEU A 36 57.41 13.52 -13.16
CA LEU A 36 56.56 13.14 -12.04
C LEU A 36 55.40 14.15 -11.86
N ALA A 37 55.67 15.45 -12.01
CA ALA A 37 54.64 16.47 -11.98
C ALA A 37 53.61 16.28 -13.11
N VAL A 38 54.06 15.92 -14.33
CA VAL A 38 53.18 15.64 -15.46
C VAL A 38 52.33 14.39 -15.21
N PHE A 39 52.90 13.31 -14.69
CA PHE A 39 52.14 12.10 -14.33
C PHE A 39 51.12 12.37 -13.22
N ALA A 40 51.47 13.17 -12.21
CA ALA A 40 50.53 13.53 -11.14
C ALA A 40 49.33 14.32 -11.67
N VAL A 41 49.57 15.29 -12.56
CA VAL A 41 48.50 16.04 -13.23
C VAL A 41 47.66 15.12 -14.12
N PHE A 42 48.28 14.20 -14.85
CA PHE A 42 47.56 13.23 -15.68
C PHE A 42 46.65 12.32 -14.86
N ILE A 43 47.11 11.82 -13.71
CA ILE A 43 46.30 11.02 -12.78
C ILE A 43 45.14 11.83 -12.22
N LEU A 44 45.36 13.10 -11.85
CA LEU A 44 44.29 13.98 -11.36
C LEU A 44 43.25 14.27 -12.44
N VAL A 45 43.67 14.46 -13.69
CA VAL A 45 42.77 14.63 -14.85
C VAL A 45 41.96 13.36 -15.11
N LEU A 46 42.61 12.20 -15.09
CA LEU A 46 41.93 10.92 -15.26
C LEU A 46 40.97 10.60 -14.11
N TRP A 47 41.34 10.90 -12.86
CA TRP A 47 40.46 10.74 -11.70
C TRP A 47 39.27 11.69 -11.79
N PHE A 48 39.49 12.95 -12.13
CA PHE A 48 38.40 13.92 -12.33
C PHE A 48 37.50 13.52 -13.50
N ALA A 49 38.06 12.99 -14.60
CA ALA A 49 37.29 12.49 -15.73
C ALA A 49 36.48 11.22 -15.39
N GLN A 50 37.09 10.26 -14.70
CA GLN A 50 36.43 9.01 -14.30
C GLN A 50 35.37 9.24 -13.22
N LEU A 51 35.67 10.11 -12.25
CA LEU A 51 34.74 10.56 -11.23
C LEU A 51 33.58 11.34 -11.86
N ARG A 52 33.87 12.22 -12.82
CA ARG A 52 32.83 12.90 -13.61
C ARG A 52 31.96 11.90 -14.37
N SER A 53 32.54 10.89 -15.01
CA SER A 53 31.74 9.87 -15.71
C SER A 53 30.83 9.09 -14.76
N ASN A 54 31.30 8.75 -13.56
CA ASN A 54 30.54 7.95 -12.60
C ASN A 54 29.49 8.77 -11.81
N ILE A 55 29.79 10.03 -11.48
CA ILE A 55 28.87 10.92 -10.74
C ILE A 55 27.83 11.54 -11.68
N TYR A 56 28.19 11.88 -12.92
CA TYR A 56 27.25 12.53 -13.85
C TYR A 56 26.48 11.53 -14.72
N GLY A 57 26.87 10.24 -14.76
CA GLY A 57 26.13 9.17 -15.44
C GLY A 57 24.64 9.10 -15.08
N PRO A 58 24.25 9.06 -13.79
CA PRO A 58 22.84 8.99 -13.39
C PRO A 58 22.08 10.32 -13.52
N PHE A 59 22.75 11.45 -13.74
CA PHE A 59 22.12 12.78 -13.87
C PHE A 59 22.13 13.34 -15.30
N ASN A 60 22.77 12.65 -16.26
CA ASN A 60 22.69 13.00 -17.68
C ASN A 60 21.44 12.40 -18.37
N ALA A 61 20.57 11.76 -17.60
CA ALA A 61 19.22 11.40 -18.00
C ALA A 61 18.28 12.63 -17.93
N SER A 62 18.54 13.66 -18.72
CA SER A 62 17.50 14.59 -19.20
C SER A 62 18.06 15.52 -20.28
N SER A 63 18.22 14.96 -21.48
CA SER A 63 18.31 15.65 -22.79
C SER A 63 18.48 14.65 -23.93
N GLY A 64 18.51 13.34 -23.65
CA GLY A 64 17.69 12.45 -24.45
C GLY A 64 16.24 12.90 -24.29
N LYS A 65 15.58 13.21 -25.41
CA LYS A 65 14.13 13.42 -25.55
C LYS A 65 13.36 12.58 -24.53
N ASN A 66 12.16 13.03 -24.16
CA ASN A 66 11.03 12.16 -23.85
C ASN A 66 11.22 10.75 -24.44
N GLN A 67 11.76 9.85 -23.62
CA GLN A 67 11.60 8.40 -23.68
C GLN A 67 10.99 7.93 -22.36
N VAL A 68 10.34 8.84 -21.63
CA VAL A 68 9.13 8.51 -20.87
C VAL A 68 7.98 8.45 -21.88
N ALA A 69 8.09 7.53 -22.84
CA ALA A 69 7.12 7.16 -23.86
C ALA A 69 7.72 6.01 -24.71
N SER A 70 8.13 4.90 -24.07
CA SER A 70 8.39 3.62 -24.75
C SER A 70 8.86 2.47 -23.84
N GLU A 71 8.94 2.64 -22.52
CA GLU A 71 9.19 1.51 -21.58
C GLU A 71 7.91 1.03 -20.88
N ALA A 72 6.82 1.80 -20.97
CA ALA A 72 5.46 1.34 -20.66
C ALA A 72 4.77 0.67 -21.87
N GLU A 73 5.23 0.93 -23.10
CA GLU A 73 4.59 0.34 -24.27
C GLU A 73 4.83 -1.17 -24.34
N ASN A 74 6.02 -1.66 -23.95
CA ASN A 74 6.31 -3.09 -24.00
C ASN A 74 5.59 -3.91 -22.92
N SER A 75 5.36 -3.34 -21.73
CA SER A 75 4.60 -4.02 -20.66
C SER A 75 3.11 -4.08 -20.98
N ASP A 76 2.56 -3.03 -21.57
CA ASP A 76 1.14 -2.99 -21.93
C ASP A 76 0.82 -3.99 -23.05
N GLU A 77 1.74 -4.18 -23.99
CA GLU A 77 1.59 -5.19 -25.05
C GLU A 77 1.66 -6.63 -24.52
N ALA A 78 2.50 -6.89 -23.52
CA ALA A 78 2.53 -8.19 -22.85
C ALA A 78 1.23 -8.45 -22.08
N LEU A 79 0.73 -7.46 -21.34
CA LEU A 79 -0.51 -7.55 -20.56
C LEU A 79 -1.75 -7.71 -21.44
N LYS A 80 -1.78 -7.10 -22.64
CA LYS A 80 -2.88 -7.28 -23.63
C LYS A 80 -3.01 -8.69 -24.18
N SER A 81 -2.00 -9.54 -24.00
CA SER A 81 -2.00 -10.93 -24.47
C SER A 81 -2.04 -11.94 -23.33
N LYS A 82 -1.98 -11.46 -22.09
CA LYS A 82 -1.88 -12.28 -20.89
C LYS A 82 -3.21 -12.20 -20.15
N ASP A 83 -3.68 -13.35 -19.72
CA ASP A 83 -4.89 -13.58 -18.95
C ASP A 83 -4.44 -14.52 -17.82
N THR A 84 -4.24 -13.95 -16.63
CA THR A 84 -3.52 -14.62 -15.54
C THR A 84 -4.38 -15.58 -14.73
N ASP A 85 -5.64 -15.23 -14.53
CA ASP A 85 -6.63 -16.04 -13.82
C ASP A 85 -7.58 -16.80 -14.76
N ALA A 86 -7.50 -16.59 -16.07
CA ALA A 86 -8.22 -17.35 -17.09
C ALA A 86 -9.74 -17.20 -17.00
N ASP A 87 -10.22 -16.02 -16.61
CA ASP A 87 -11.63 -15.65 -16.58
C ASP A 87 -12.16 -15.17 -17.97
N GLY A 88 -11.22 -14.92 -18.89
CA GLY A 88 -11.48 -14.47 -20.25
C GLY A 88 -11.35 -12.96 -20.46
N LEU A 89 -10.79 -12.22 -19.49
CA LEU A 89 -10.27 -10.88 -19.65
C LEU A 89 -8.74 -10.90 -19.76
N THR A 90 -8.18 -9.87 -20.38
CA THR A 90 -6.73 -9.70 -20.37
C THR A 90 -6.31 -8.88 -19.16
N ASP A 91 -5.13 -9.16 -18.59
CA ASP A 91 -4.56 -8.42 -17.46
C ASP A 91 -4.58 -6.90 -17.74
N TYR A 92 -4.43 -6.51 -19.01
CA TYR A 92 -4.52 -5.11 -19.44
C TYR A 92 -5.93 -4.54 -19.28
N ASP A 93 -6.96 -5.26 -19.72
CA ASP A 93 -8.34 -4.82 -19.65
C ASP A 93 -8.82 -4.72 -18.20
N GLU A 94 -8.45 -5.68 -17.36
CA GLU A 94 -8.74 -5.68 -15.93
C GLU A 94 -8.14 -4.45 -15.24
N LEU A 95 -6.83 -4.20 -15.42
CA LEU A 95 -6.15 -3.09 -14.76
C LEU A 95 -6.56 -1.72 -15.30
N ASN A 96 -6.81 -1.61 -16.62
CA ASN A 96 -6.99 -0.30 -17.27
C ASN A 96 -8.45 0.06 -17.52
N ILE A 97 -9.31 -0.91 -17.83
CA ILE A 97 -10.71 -0.68 -18.23
C ILE A 97 -11.65 -0.96 -17.06
N TYR A 98 -11.62 -2.17 -16.52
CA TYR A 98 -12.64 -2.66 -15.59
C TYR A 98 -12.28 -2.48 -14.11
N LYS A 99 -11.01 -2.20 -13.80
CA LYS A 99 -10.49 -2.03 -12.44
C LYS A 99 -10.69 -3.25 -11.53
N THR A 100 -10.71 -4.42 -12.16
CA THR A 100 -10.76 -5.74 -11.52
C THR A 100 -9.34 -6.25 -11.21
N SER A 101 -9.25 -7.43 -10.58
CA SER A 101 -8.01 -8.02 -10.11
C SER A 101 -7.51 -9.12 -11.08
N PRO A 102 -6.32 -8.97 -11.72
CA PRO A 102 -5.73 -9.97 -12.63
C PRO A 102 -5.26 -11.29 -12.02
N TYR A 103 -5.72 -11.59 -10.82
CA TYR A 103 -5.34 -12.80 -10.09
C TYR A 103 -6.55 -13.48 -9.47
N LEU A 104 -7.75 -12.92 -9.69
CA LEU A 104 -9.00 -13.37 -9.11
C LEU A 104 -10.02 -13.42 -10.23
N GLU A 105 -10.49 -14.63 -10.53
CA GLU A 105 -11.54 -14.81 -11.55
C GLU A 105 -12.84 -14.04 -11.21
N ASP A 106 -13.05 -13.72 -9.94
CA ASP A 106 -14.22 -13.07 -9.35
C ASP A 106 -13.72 -12.00 -8.36
N SER A 107 -13.73 -10.74 -8.81
CA SER A 107 -13.13 -9.61 -8.09
C SER A 107 -13.97 -9.14 -6.90
N ASP A 108 -15.29 -9.29 -6.97
CA ASP A 108 -16.22 -8.89 -5.91
C ASP A 108 -16.69 -10.04 -5.00
N SER A 109 -16.28 -11.27 -5.33
CA SER A 109 -16.50 -12.50 -4.58
C SER A 109 -17.96 -12.91 -4.44
N ASP A 110 -18.80 -12.62 -5.43
CA ASP A 110 -20.21 -13.00 -5.44
C ASP A 110 -20.50 -14.38 -6.08
N GLY A 111 -19.47 -15.00 -6.66
CA GLY A 111 -19.51 -16.29 -7.32
C GLY A 111 -19.68 -16.25 -8.83
N PHE A 112 -19.70 -15.07 -9.44
CA PHE A 112 -19.64 -14.87 -10.89
C PHE A 112 -18.25 -14.38 -11.31
N LYS A 113 -17.81 -14.81 -12.49
CA LYS A 113 -16.52 -14.36 -13.01
C LYS A 113 -16.64 -12.96 -13.61
N ASP A 114 -15.62 -12.12 -13.46
CA ASP A 114 -15.60 -10.76 -13.99
C ASP A 114 -15.90 -10.76 -15.51
N GLY A 115 -15.28 -11.68 -16.24
CA GLY A 115 -15.50 -11.86 -17.67
C GLY A 115 -16.84 -12.45 -18.08
N GLU A 116 -17.60 -13.05 -17.18
CA GLU A 116 -19.01 -13.39 -17.43
C GLU A 116 -19.93 -12.21 -17.19
N GLU A 117 -19.66 -11.43 -16.16
CA GLU A 117 -20.44 -10.26 -15.78
C GLU A 117 -20.38 -9.19 -16.85
N ILE A 118 -19.18 -8.89 -17.36
CA ILE A 118 -18.99 -7.93 -18.45
C ILE A 118 -19.73 -8.37 -19.72
N LYS A 119 -19.76 -9.66 -20.04
CA LYS A 119 -20.52 -10.19 -21.21
C LYS A 119 -22.03 -10.02 -21.05
N LYS A 120 -22.52 -9.90 -19.82
CA LYS A 120 -23.93 -9.74 -19.47
C LYS A 120 -24.27 -8.28 -19.09
N ASP A 121 -23.36 -7.34 -19.32
CA ASP A 121 -23.47 -5.92 -18.97
C ASP A 121 -23.65 -5.67 -17.45
N PHE A 122 -23.08 -6.53 -16.60
CA PHE A 122 -22.96 -6.32 -15.16
C PHE A 122 -21.61 -5.67 -14.79
N ASP A 123 -21.55 -5.08 -13.60
CA ASP A 123 -20.34 -4.46 -13.04
C ASP A 123 -19.55 -5.51 -12.26
N PRO A 124 -18.34 -5.91 -12.70
CA PRO A 124 -17.54 -6.97 -12.08
C PRO A 124 -16.91 -6.61 -10.72
N ASN A 125 -17.11 -5.36 -10.27
CA ASN A 125 -16.74 -4.94 -8.93
C ASN A 125 -17.97 -4.79 -8.03
N CYS A 126 -19.14 -5.23 -8.49
CA CYS A 126 -20.39 -5.05 -7.80
C CYS A 126 -21.11 -6.37 -7.50
N PRO A 127 -21.02 -6.85 -6.24
CA PRO A 127 -21.52 -8.17 -5.93
C PRO A 127 -23.05 -8.22 -6.08
N GLN A 128 -23.53 -9.32 -6.65
CA GLN A 128 -24.94 -9.53 -6.96
C GLN A 128 -25.84 -9.26 -5.74
N GLY A 129 -26.88 -8.46 -5.96
CA GLY A 129 -27.84 -8.08 -4.92
C GLY A 129 -27.36 -6.94 -4.02
N ARG A 130 -26.22 -6.31 -4.34
CA ARG A 130 -25.81 -5.03 -3.74
C ARG A 130 -25.96 -3.89 -4.75
N THR A 131 -26.09 -2.67 -4.23
CA THR A 131 -26.15 -1.45 -5.03
C THR A 131 -24.79 -0.76 -5.02
N CYS A 132 -24.02 -0.93 -6.08
CA CYS A 132 -22.70 -0.29 -6.24
C CYS A 132 -22.81 0.92 -7.16
N SER A 133 -23.75 1.81 -6.84
CA SER A 133 -23.82 3.12 -7.48
C SER A 133 -23.03 4.10 -6.62
N GLY A 134 -21.94 4.60 -7.18
CA GLY A 134 -20.93 5.40 -6.50
C GLY A 134 -21.51 6.52 -5.62
N GLY A 135 -21.17 6.47 -4.34
CA GLY A 135 -21.33 7.58 -3.40
C GLY A 135 -22.65 7.56 -2.63
N LEU A 136 -22.55 7.20 -1.35
CA LEU A 136 -23.44 7.58 -0.25
C LEU A 136 -24.95 7.56 -0.54
N LEU A 137 -25.63 6.50 -0.09
CA LEU A 137 -27.06 6.48 0.21
C LEU A 137 -27.97 6.88 -0.96
N ASP A 138 -28.18 5.99 -1.93
CA ASP A 138 -29.40 6.06 -2.73
C ASP A 138 -30.48 5.18 -2.09
N ASN A 139 -31.16 5.76 -1.09
CA ASN A 139 -32.49 5.32 -0.66
C ASN A 139 -33.51 5.72 -1.74
N SER A 140 -33.46 5.14 -2.93
CA SER A 140 -34.54 5.24 -3.92
C SER A 140 -34.67 4.00 -4.79
N ALA A 141 -35.32 3.01 -4.17
CA ALA A 141 -36.47 2.30 -4.73
C ALA A 141 -36.25 1.33 -5.91
N ALA A 142 -35.89 0.10 -5.56
CA ALA A 142 -36.68 -1.11 -5.88
C ALA A 142 -36.21 -2.22 -4.92
N ASP A 143 -36.66 -2.30 -3.68
CA ASP A 143 -37.99 -2.74 -3.28
C ASP A 143 -38.15 -2.44 -1.78
N GLN A 144 -39.17 -1.65 -1.41
CA GLN A 144 -39.41 -1.34 0.00
C GLN A 144 -40.11 -2.51 0.68
N THR A 145 -39.37 -3.27 1.48
CA THR A 145 -39.92 -3.94 2.66
C THR A 145 -39.12 -3.59 3.90
N ALA A 146 -39.35 -2.37 4.41
CA ALA A 146 -39.47 -1.96 5.82
C ALA A 146 -38.63 -2.60 6.97
N THR A 147 -37.55 -3.34 6.72
CA THR A 147 -36.67 -3.94 7.76
C THR A 147 -35.21 -3.48 7.66
N ASP A 148 -34.87 -2.79 6.58
CA ASP A 148 -33.48 -2.56 6.18
C ASP A 148 -32.77 -1.40 6.90
N GLU A 149 -33.47 -0.35 7.35
CA GLU A 149 -32.79 0.74 8.07
C GLU A 149 -32.30 0.30 9.47
N THR A 150 -33.08 -0.54 10.16
CA THR A 150 -32.66 -1.09 11.46
C THR A 150 -31.62 -2.18 11.33
N LEU A 151 -31.70 -3.00 10.27
CA LEU A 151 -30.70 -4.05 10.01
C LEU A 151 -29.37 -3.46 9.56
N ASN A 152 -29.35 -2.43 8.71
CA ASN A 152 -28.11 -1.77 8.30
C ASN A 152 -27.45 -1.01 9.45
N SER A 153 -28.24 -0.45 10.38
CA SER A 153 -27.69 0.15 11.61
C SER A 153 -27.09 -0.90 12.56
N LEU A 154 -27.66 -2.12 12.61
CA LEU A 154 -27.13 -3.21 13.44
C LEU A 154 -25.91 -3.87 12.78
N LEU A 155 -25.91 -4.02 11.45
CA LEU A 155 -24.77 -4.56 10.69
C LEU A 155 -23.52 -3.68 10.81
N ASN A 156 -23.69 -2.36 10.76
CA ASN A 156 -22.58 -1.42 10.98
C ASN A 156 -22.03 -1.47 12.42
N GLN A 157 -22.84 -1.91 13.39
CA GLN A 157 -22.41 -2.07 14.78
C GLN A 157 -21.67 -3.39 15.02
N PHE A 158 -21.97 -4.45 14.25
CA PHE A 158 -21.29 -5.75 14.35
C PHE A 158 -20.15 -5.93 13.33
N GLY A 159 -20.11 -5.14 12.25
CA GLY A 159 -19.14 -5.25 11.15
C GLY A 159 -17.83 -4.49 11.33
N THR A 160 -17.69 -3.64 12.35
CA THR A 160 -16.41 -2.96 12.63
C THR A 160 -15.51 -3.85 13.49
N SER A 161 -14.87 -4.83 12.85
CA SER A 161 -13.75 -5.57 13.43
C SER A 161 -12.60 -5.59 12.44
N GLN A 162 -11.83 -4.50 12.37
CA GLN A 162 -10.37 -4.50 12.54
C GLN A 162 -9.77 -3.10 12.29
N ALA A 163 -9.57 -2.34 13.38
CA ALA A 163 -8.37 -1.52 13.64
C ALA A 163 -8.48 -0.92 15.06
N GLU A 164 -8.03 -1.72 16.03
CA GLU A 164 -7.48 -1.38 17.36
C GLU A 164 -8.17 -0.42 18.35
N THR A 165 -8.24 -0.92 19.60
CA THR A 165 -8.33 -0.25 20.92
C THR A 165 -9.67 0.36 21.39
N GLN A 166 -10.48 -0.44 22.11
CA GLN A 166 -10.58 -0.39 23.59
C GLN A 166 -11.67 -1.34 24.07
N ALA A 167 -11.30 -2.24 24.97
CA ALA A 167 -12.20 -3.05 25.75
C ALA A 167 -12.97 -2.15 26.73
N ASP A 168 -14.27 -1.98 26.50
CA ASP A 168 -15.29 -1.75 27.53
C ASP A 168 -16.65 -1.61 26.84
N SER A 169 -17.41 -2.69 26.79
CA SER A 169 -18.88 -2.73 26.94
C SER A 169 -19.37 -4.14 26.69
N ALA A 170 -19.43 -4.92 27.76
CA ALA A 170 -20.30 -6.07 27.82
C ALA A 170 -21.73 -5.66 27.43
N ALA A 171 -22.37 -6.53 26.64
CA ALA A 171 -23.74 -6.48 26.16
C ALA A 171 -24.69 -5.69 27.06
N ASN A 172 -25.05 -4.48 26.65
CA ASN A 172 -26.21 -3.78 27.18
C ASN A 172 -27.10 -3.40 25.99
N LEU A 173 -27.74 -4.44 25.44
CA LEU A 173 -28.78 -4.30 24.42
C LEU A 173 -29.93 -3.53 25.05
N THR A 174 -30.26 -2.37 24.51
CA THR A 174 -31.40 -1.58 25.00
C THR A 174 -32.70 -2.35 24.76
N SER A 175 -33.73 -2.09 25.56
CA SER A 175 -35.04 -2.77 25.43
C SER A 175 -35.64 -2.62 24.03
N ASP A 176 -35.30 -1.53 23.33
CA ASP A 176 -35.72 -1.26 21.96
C ASP A 176 -34.98 -2.16 20.95
N GLN A 177 -33.70 -2.45 21.18
CA GLN A 177 -32.93 -3.43 20.38
C GLN A 177 -33.43 -4.87 20.59
N LEU A 178 -33.88 -5.20 21.80
CA LEU A 178 -34.48 -6.50 22.11
C LEU A 178 -35.85 -6.68 21.39
N ASN A 179 -36.62 -5.61 21.25
CA ASN A 179 -37.90 -5.64 20.55
C ASN A 179 -37.72 -5.68 19.02
N ALA A 180 -36.65 -5.08 18.49
CA ALA A 180 -36.28 -5.23 17.08
C ALA A 180 -35.87 -6.67 16.74
N LEU A 181 -35.15 -7.35 17.64
CA LEU A 181 -34.80 -8.77 17.53
C LEU A 181 -36.05 -9.69 17.51
N LYS A 182 -37.10 -9.35 18.26
CA LYS A 182 -38.36 -10.14 18.27
C LYS A 182 -39.11 -10.14 16.94
N ASN A 183 -38.87 -9.14 16.09
CA ASN A 183 -39.55 -8.97 14.81
C ASN A 183 -38.64 -9.33 13.61
N ILE A 184 -37.53 -10.01 13.84
CA ILE A 184 -36.65 -10.48 12.76
C ILE A 184 -37.40 -11.48 11.89
N ASP A 185 -37.27 -11.38 10.57
CA ASP A 185 -37.84 -12.35 9.64
C ASP A 185 -36.92 -13.59 9.51
N ALA A 186 -37.45 -14.68 8.96
CA ALA A 186 -36.72 -15.94 8.82
C ALA A 186 -35.52 -15.84 7.86
N ALA A 187 -35.59 -14.99 6.82
CA ALA A 187 -34.54 -14.81 5.84
C ALA A 187 -33.37 -13.99 6.42
N SER A 188 -33.67 -12.95 7.17
CA SER A 188 -32.73 -12.14 7.94
C SER A 188 -32.02 -12.98 9.01
N LEU A 189 -32.76 -13.86 9.68
CA LEU A 189 -32.18 -14.81 10.63
C LEU A 189 -31.27 -15.83 9.94
N ARG A 190 -31.62 -16.33 8.74
CA ARG A 190 -30.74 -17.18 7.94
C ARG A 190 -29.44 -16.46 7.59
N GLN A 191 -29.53 -15.22 7.10
CA GLN A 191 -28.36 -14.45 6.70
C GLN A 191 -27.44 -14.19 7.89
N LEU A 192 -28.01 -13.89 9.06
CA LEU A 192 -27.25 -13.73 10.31
C LEU A 192 -26.51 -15.02 10.70
N LEU A 193 -27.15 -16.19 10.55
CA LEU A 193 -26.55 -17.47 10.87
C LEU A 193 -25.45 -17.86 9.89
N LEU A 194 -25.61 -17.59 8.59
CA LEU A 194 -24.55 -17.76 7.59
C LEU A 194 -23.33 -16.89 7.93
N GLN A 195 -23.56 -15.63 8.32
CA GLN A 195 -22.49 -14.71 8.72
C GLN A 195 -21.83 -15.09 10.05
N ALA A 196 -22.59 -15.71 10.97
CA ALA A 196 -22.06 -16.28 12.21
C ALA A 196 -21.25 -17.58 11.99
N GLY A 197 -21.14 -18.05 10.73
CA GLY A 197 -20.34 -19.22 10.36
C GLY A 197 -21.13 -20.53 10.32
N MET A 198 -22.47 -20.49 10.30
CA MET A 198 -23.28 -21.68 10.07
C MET A 198 -23.21 -22.07 8.58
N PRO A 199 -22.78 -23.30 8.24
CA PRO A 199 -22.68 -23.71 6.85
C PRO A 199 -24.06 -23.79 6.19
N LYS A 200 -24.16 -23.25 4.97
CA LYS A 200 -25.41 -23.19 4.17
C LYS A 200 -26.12 -24.54 4.06
N GLU A 201 -25.36 -25.63 3.94
CA GLU A 201 -25.90 -26.99 3.86
C GLU A 201 -26.64 -27.45 5.13
N THR A 202 -26.27 -26.92 6.30
CA THR A 202 -26.99 -27.21 7.55
C THR A 202 -28.23 -26.35 7.71
N LEU A 203 -28.18 -25.12 7.18
CA LEU A 203 -29.27 -24.16 7.23
C LEU A 203 -30.39 -24.49 6.25
N ASP A 204 -30.06 -25.07 5.09
CA ASP A 204 -31.01 -25.55 4.09
C ASP A 204 -31.79 -26.80 4.57
N LYS A 205 -31.25 -27.54 5.55
CA LYS A 205 -31.92 -28.68 6.19
C LYS A 205 -32.94 -28.26 7.26
N ILE A 206 -32.95 -26.99 7.66
CA ILE A 206 -33.86 -26.43 8.65
C ILE A 206 -34.91 -25.60 7.91
N SER A 207 -36.20 -25.81 8.21
CA SER A 207 -37.27 -25.01 7.62
C SER A 207 -37.35 -23.63 8.27
N ASP A 208 -37.83 -22.63 7.53
CA ASP A 208 -37.99 -21.25 8.04
C ASP A 208 -38.87 -21.20 9.31
N THR A 209 -39.87 -22.08 9.36
CA THR A 209 -40.76 -22.22 10.51
C THR A 209 -40.04 -22.79 11.73
N ASP A 210 -39.15 -23.77 11.54
CA ASP A 210 -38.39 -24.38 12.64
C ASP A 210 -37.28 -23.45 13.13
N LEU A 211 -36.67 -22.70 12.21
CA LEU A 211 -35.64 -21.70 12.50
C LEU A 211 -36.21 -20.61 13.43
N MET A 212 -37.34 -20.02 13.04
CA MET A 212 -38.00 -18.99 13.82
C MET A 212 -38.55 -19.51 15.15
N LYS A 213 -39.05 -20.76 15.16
CA LYS A 213 -39.48 -21.41 16.40
C LYS A 213 -38.32 -21.56 17.37
N SER A 214 -37.19 -22.12 16.93
CA SER A 214 -35.99 -22.28 17.77
C SER A 214 -35.46 -20.93 18.28
N TYR A 215 -35.47 -19.90 17.44
CA TYR A 215 -35.07 -18.54 17.81
C TYR A 215 -36.01 -17.94 18.87
N SER A 216 -37.32 -18.01 18.65
CA SER A 216 -38.30 -17.51 19.62
C SER A 216 -38.26 -18.26 20.95
N GLU A 217 -37.98 -19.56 20.93
CA GLU A 217 -37.80 -20.39 22.13
C GLU A 217 -36.54 -19.94 22.90
N THR A 218 -35.42 -19.70 22.21
CA THR A 218 -34.19 -19.21 22.87
C THR A 218 -34.38 -17.83 23.50
N LEU A 219 -35.05 -16.90 22.81
CA LEU A 219 -35.34 -15.56 23.34
C LEU A 219 -36.25 -15.60 24.58
N ASN A 220 -37.24 -16.49 24.60
CA ASN A 220 -38.15 -16.63 25.74
C ASN A 220 -37.55 -17.46 26.89
N SER A 221 -36.58 -18.33 26.62
CA SER A 221 -35.88 -19.13 27.63
C SER A 221 -34.79 -18.36 28.39
N GLY A 222 -34.38 -17.20 27.89
CA GLY A 222 -33.33 -16.35 28.47
C GLY A 222 -33.81 -15.29 29.48
N GLN A 223 -35.07 -15.34 29.93
CA GLN A 223 -35.60 -14.53 31.05
C GLN A 223 -35.65 -15.31 32.36
#